data_AF-A0A4S0R7W7-F1
#
_entry.id   AF-A0A4S0R7W7-F1
#
_cell.length_a   1.000
_cell.length_b   1.000
_cell.length_c   1.000
_cell.angle_alpha   90.00
_cell.angle_beta   90.00
_cell.angle_gamma   90.00
#
_symmetry.space_group_name_H-M   'P 1'
#
loop_
_entity.id
_entity.type
_entity.pdbx_description
1 polymer ?
#
loop_
_entity_poly.entity_id
_entity_poly.type
_entity_poly.pdbx_seq_one_letter_code
_entity_poly.pdbx_strand_id
1 'polypeptide(L)' 'MRANYKMQRLFVPDDLGPGFEFDAGQQQSHYLAHVLRLGEGAEVLLFNGRDGEWSAAIAAKSKKVVRLRVREQ' A
#
# COMPACT_ATOMS: atom_id res chain seq x y z
N MET A 1 14.60 -7.77 -14.57
CA MET A 1 14.74 -7.87 -13.09
C MET A 1 14.27 -6.55 -12.50
N ARG A 2 13.02 -6.45 -12.03
CA ARG A 2 12.50 -5.14 -11.54
C ARG A 2 13.03 -4.88 -10.14
N ALA A 3 13.72 -3.76 -9.98
CA ALA A 3 14.44 -3.35 -8.78
C ALA A 3 13.50 -2.72 -7.73
N ASN A 4 12.50 -3.46 -7.26
CA ASN A 4 11.60 -3.00 -6.18
C ASN A 4 12.17 -3.22 -4.77
N TYR A 5 13.46 -3.53 -4.63
CA TYR A 5 14.12 -3.76 -3.34
C TYR A 5 13.98 -2.58 -2.35
N LYS A 6 13.77 -1.36 -2.85
CA LYS A 6 13.55 -0.17 -2.02
C LYS A 6 12.08 0.11 -1.68
N MET A 7 11.12 -0.59 -2.29
CA MET A 7 9.71 -0.35 -2.02
C MET A 7 9.29 -0.94 -0.69
N GLN A 8 8.48 -0.19 0.05
CA GLN A 8 7.98 -0.66 1.33
C GLN A 8 6.99 -1.81 1.12
N ARG A 9 7.22 -2.92 1.81
CA ARG A 9 6.28 -4.04 1.90
C ARG A 9 5.32 -3.83 3.07
N LEU A 10 4.03 -3.91 2.80
CA LEU A 10 2.96 -3.74 3.77
C LEU A 10 2.08 -4.99 3.74
N PHE A 11 1.98 -5.65 4.90
CA PHE A 11 1.03 -6.74 5.08
C PHE A 11 -0.38 -6.17 5.20
N VAL A 12 -1.35 -6.73 4.47
CA VAL A 12 -2.77 -6.37 4.60
C VAL A 12 -3.64 -7.62 4.72
N PRO A 13 -4.73 -7.59 5.50
CA PRO A 13 -5.63 -8.72 5.62
C PRO A 13 -6.56 -8.88 4.42
N ASP A 14 -6.81 -7.79 3.68
CA ASP A 14 -7.75 -7.69 2.57
C ASP A 14 -7.36 -8.60 1.38
N ASP A 15 -8.37 -8.99 0.59
CA ASP A 15 -8.15 -9.68 -0.68
C ASP A 15 -7.51 -8.72 -1.69
N LEU A 16 -6.47 -9.18 -2.38
CA LEU A 16 -5.74 -8.36 -3.34
C LEU A 16 -6.18 -8.70 -4.76
N GLY A 17 -6.60 -7.67 -5.50
CA GLY A 17 -7.01 -7.79 -6.89
C GLY A 17 -6.87 -6.48 -7.64
N PRO A 18 -6.80 -6.53 -8.98
CA PRO A 18 -6.52 -5.35 -9.80
C PRO A 18 -7.61 -4.29 -9.66
N GLY A 19 -7.21 -3.05 -9.39
CA GLY A 19 -8.15 -1.92 -9.22
C GLY A 19 -8.88 -1.88 -7.89
N PHE A 20 -8.57 -2.79 -6.95
CA PHE A 20 -9.13 -2.75 -5.60
C PHE A 20 -8.59 -1.53 -4.85
N GLU A 21 -9.47 -0.82 -4.15
CA GLU A 21 -9.13 0.33 -3.32
C GLU A 21 -9.67 0.15 -1.91
N PHE A 22 -8.83 0.42 -0.91
CA PHE A 22 -9.21 0.30 0.48
C PHE A 22 -8.43 1.29 1.35
N ASP A 23 -8.99 1.57 2.52
CA ASP A 23 -8.39 2.42 3.52
C ASP A 23 -7.44 1.58 4.40
N ALA A 24 -6.17 1.97 4.46
CA ALA A 24 -5.21 1.30 5.32
C ALA A 24 -5.60 1.47 6.79
N GLY A 25 -5.40 0.42 7.61
CA GLY A 25 -5.70 0.47 9.04
C GLY A 25 -4.96 1.61 9.74
N GLN A 26 -5.47 2.08 10.88
CA GLN A 26 -4.96 3.30 11.54
C GLN A 26 -3.43 3.30 11.77
N GLN A 27 -2.87 2.18 12.25
CA GLN A 27 -1.42 2.05 12.46
C GLN A 27 -0.63 2.10 11.15
N GLN A 28 -1.15 1.46 10.09
CA GLN A 28 -0.52 1.47 8.77
C GLN A 28 -0.60 2.86 8.14
N SER A 29 -1.76 3.52 8.22
CA SER A 29 -1.95 4.91 7.81
C SER A 29 -0.93 5.83 8.49
N HIS A 30 -0.75 5.70 9.81
CA HIS A 30 0.24 6.47 10.54
C HIS A 30 1.67 6.17 10.08
N TYR A 31 2.00 4.89 9.93
CA TYR A 31 3.31 4.44 9.50
C TYR A 31 3.67 4.96 8.09
N LEU A 32 2.76 4.81 7.12
CA LEU A 32 2.94 5.29 5.76
C LEU A 32 3.06 6.83 5.70
N ALA A 33 2.16 7.54 6.37
CA ALA A 33 2.03 8.99 6.25
C ALA A 33 3.07 9.78 7.06
N HIS A 34 3.43 9.30 8.25
CA HIS A 34 4.23 10.06 9.23
C HIS A 34 5.62 9.46 9.45
N VAL A 35 5.74 8.14 9.51
CA VAL A 35 7.04 7.49 9.71
C VAL A 35 7.82 7.45 8.40
N LEU A 36 7.22 6.90 7.34
CA LEU A 36 7.83 6.83 6.02
C LEU A 36 7.65 8.11 5.19
N ARG A 37 6.74 8.99 5.62
CA ARG A 37 6.44 10.29 4.97
C ARG A 37 6.01 10.15 3.51
N LEU A 38 5.37 9.03 3.17
CA LEU A 38 4.85 8.79 1.83
C LEU A 38 3.68 9.75 1.53
N GLY A 39 3.61 10.18 0.28
CA GLY A 39 2.56 11.05 -0.27
C GLY A 39 1.71 10.32 -1.30
N GLU A 40 0.71 11.01 -1.83
CA GLU A 40 -0.11 10.49 -2.94
C GLU A 40 0.77 10.15 -4.15
N GLY A 41 0.45 9.05 -4.82
CA GLY A 41 1.24 8.47 -5.91
C GLY A 41 2.45 7.64 -5.46
N ALA A 42 2.83 7.65 -4.19
CA ALA A 42 3.93 6.81 -3.69
C ALA A 42 3.59 5.33 -3.81
N GLU A 43 4.54 4.54 -4.29
CA GLU A 43 4.35 3.10 -4.52
C GLU A 43 4.76 2.27 -3.31
N VAL A 44 3.96 1.25 -3.05
CA VAL A 44 4.18 0.26 -1.99
C VAL A 44 3.87 -1.13 -2.53
N LEU A 45 4.46 -2.15 -1.89
CA LEU A 45 4.13 -3.54 -2.16
C LEU A 45 3.16 -4.03 -1.09
N LEU A 46 2.03 -4.59 -1.51
CA LEU A 46 1.05 -5.21 -0.64
C LEU A 46 1.20 -6.72 -0.70
N PHE A 47 0.98 -7.40 0.42
CA PHE A 47 0.90 -8.84 0.46
C PHE A 47 -0.01 -9.29 1.59
N ASN A 48 -0.68 -10.42 1.40
CA ASN A 48 -1.61 -10.97 2.40
C ASN A 48 -1.36 -12.47 2.68
N GLY A 49 -0.25 -13.01 2.17
CA GLY A 49 0.16 -14.40 2.37
C GLY A 49 -0.59 -15.45 1.52
N ARG A 50 -1.63 -15.05 0.76
CA ARG A 50 -2.42 -15.96 -0.10
C ARG A 50 -2.43 -15.56 -1.57
N ASP A 51 -2.46 -14.26 -1.87
CA ASP A 51 -2.58 -13.74 -3.24
C ASP A 51 -1.22 -13.34 -3.86
N GLY A 52 -0.12 -13.55 -3.12
CA GLY A 52 1.21 -13.10 -3.51
C GLY A 52 1.49 -11.64 -3.16
N GLU A 53 2.47 -11.06 -3.86
CA GLU A 53 2.85 -9.65 -3.71
C GLU A 53 2.25 -8.82 -4.85
N TRP A 54 1.71 -7.66 -4.52
CA TRP A 54 1.07 -6.75 -5.47
C TRP A 54 1.64 -5.36 -5.35
N SER A 55 1.85 -4.69 -6.48
CA SER A 55 2.11 -3.25 -6.53
C SER A 55 0.83 -2.47 -6.21
N ALA A 56 0.96 -1.46 -5.36
CA ALA A 56 -0.08 -0.50 -5.07
C ALA A 56 0.49 0.92 -4.98
N ALA A 57 -0.39 1.91 -5.05
CA ALA A 57 -0.03 3.30 -4.81
C ALA A 57 -0.94 3.94 -3.77
N ILE A 58 -0.42 4.94 -3.06
CA ILE A 58 -1.25 5.81 -2.22
C ILE A 58 -2.16 6.63 -3.13
N ALA A 59 -3.45 6.32 -3.12
CA ALA A 59 -4.46 7.03 -3.92
C ALA A 59 -4.87 8.34 -3.27
N ALA A 60 -4.93 8.39 -1.94
CA ALA A 60 -5.25 9.60 -1.19
C ALA A 60 -4.60 9.58 0.19
N LYS A 61 -4.23 10.76 0.70
CA LYS A 61 -3.69 10.93 2.05
C LYS A 61 -4.47 12.00 2.79
N SER A 62 -5.12 11.60 3.89
CA SER A 62 -5.77 12.52 4.82
C SER A 62 -5.05 12.53 6.17
N LYS A 63 -5.51 13.38 7.10
CA LYS A 63 -4.91 13.49 8.45
C LYS A 63 -4.93 12.17 9.25
N LYS A 64 -5.86 11.26 8.95
CA LYS A 64 -6.05 10.03 9.73
C LYS A 64 -5.98 8.75 8.92
N VAL A 65 -6.28 8.81 7.62
CA VAL A 65 -6.37 7.63 6.76
C VAL A 65 -5.57 7.81 5.48
N VAL A 66 -4.89 6.75 5.07
CA VAL A 66 -4.22 6.59 3.79
C VAL A 66 -5.02 5.59 2.97
N ARG A 67 -5.45 5.99 1.77
CA ARG A 67 -6.12 5.10 0.83
C ARG A 67 -5.10 4.48 -0.12
N LEU A 68 -5.19 3.18 -0.32
CA LEU A 68 -4.32 2.42 -1.20
C LEU A 68 -5.12 1.91 -2.39
N ARG A 69 -4.52 1.96 -3.58
CA ARG A 69 -5.05 1.37 -4.81
C ARG A 69 -4.13 0.29 -5.31
N VAL A 70 -4.64 -0.94 -5.38
CA VAL A 70 -3.97 -2.10 -5.96
C VAL A 70 -3.87 -1.94 -7.47
N ARG A 71 -2.68 -2.19 -8.02
CA ARG A 71 -2.40 -2.09 -9.46
C ARG A 71 -2.23 -3.47 -10.07
N GLU A 72 -1.01 -3.98 -10.09
CA GLU A 72 -0.60 -5.21 -10.77
C GLU A 72 0.23 -6.09 -9.82
N GLN A 73 0.27 -7.40 -10.09
CA GLN A 73 1.00 -8.41 -9.32
C GLN A 73 2.46 -8.53 -9.78
#